data_AF-A0A9D4FRC3-F1
#
_entry.id   AF-A0A9D4FRC3-F1
#
_cell.length_a   1.000
_cell.length_b   1.000
_cell.length_c   1.000
_cell.angle_alpha   90.00
_cell.angle_beta   90.00
_cell.angle_gamma   90.00
#
_symmetry.space_group_name_H-M   'P 1'
#
loop_
_entity.id
_entity.type
_entity.pdbx_description
1 polymer ?
#
loop_
_entity_poly.entity_id
_entity_poly.type
_entity_poly.pdbx_seq_one_letter_code
_entity_poly.pdbx_strand_id
1 'polypeptide(L)' 'MFGLMCDIECSKHCLNKYCSINGDCGLGCASNFYGKKCDTPCPDNCAKVETGSVCLQQNGDCRNGIQNGT' A
#
# COMPACT_ATOMS: atom_id res chain seq x y z
N MET A 1 -0.49 -2.44 -16.38
CA MET A 1 0.79 -3.12 -16.66
C MET A 1 1.88 -2.06 -16.75
N PHE A 2 3.13 -2.42 -16.52
CA PHE A 2 4.29 -1.53 -16.52
C PHE A 2 5.51 -2.22 -17.16
N GLY A 3 6.63 -1.49 -17.27
CA GLY A 3 7.83 -1.95 -17.97
C GLY A 3 7.87 -1.53 -19.44
N LEU A 4 9.04 -1.66 -20.07
CA LEU A 4 9.25 -1.23 -21.47
C LEU A 4 8.37 -1.98 -22.48
N MET A 5 8.00 -3.22 -22.14
CA MET A 5 7.16 -4.07 -22.98
C MET A 5 5.72 -4.18 -22.48
N CYS A 6 5.33 -3.43 -21.44
CA CYS A 6 4.00 -3.50 -20.82
C CYS A 6 3.57 -4.93 -20.42
N ASP A 7 4.53 -5.80 -20.09
CA ASP A 7 4.34 -7.22 -19.79
C ASP A 7 4.26 -7.52 -18.29
N ILE A 8 4.54 -6.52 -17.45
CA ILE A 8 4.52 -6.70 -15.99
C ILE A 8 3.21 -6.17 -15.42
N GLU A 9 2.47 -7.02 -14.72
CA GLU A 9 1.22 -6.60 -14.09
C GLU A 9 1.47 -5.65 -12.92
N CYS A 10 0.63 -4.61 -12.80
CA CYS A 10 0.63 -3.79 -11.58
C CYS A 10 0.19 -4.67 -10.40
N SER A 11 0.69 -4.36 -9.20
CA SER A 11 0.17 -4.99 -7.99
C SER A 11 -1.35 -4.82 -7.92
N LYS A 12 -2.05 -5.92 -7.60
CA LYS A 12 -3.51 -5.90 -7.38
C LYS A 12 -3.91 -5.03 -6.19
N HIS A 13 -2.93 -4.64 -5.37
CA HIS A 13 -3.08 -3.81 -4.18
C HIS A 13 -2.83 -2.32 -4.46
N CYS A 14 -2.49 -1.91 -5.69
CA CYS A 14 -2.57 -0.51 -6.07
C CYS A 14 -4.03 -0.04 -6.12
N LEU A 15 -4.31 1.18 -5.64
CA LEU A 15 -5.63 1.78 -5.80
C LEU A 15 -5.99 1.93 -7.29
N ASN A 16 -7.23 1.58 -7.63
CA ASN A 16 -7.74 1.51 -9.01
C ASN A 16 -6.91 0.65 -9.97
N LYS A 17 -6.05 -0.24 -9.46
CA LYS A 17 -5.08 -1.03 -10.24
C LYS A 17 -4.14 -0.15 -11.08
N TYR A 18 -3.95 1.11 -10.69
CA TYR A 18 -3.09 2.06 -11.37
C TYR A 18 -1.67 2.01 -10.82
N CYS A 19 -0.67 1.90 -11.70
CA CYS A 19 0.73 2.01 -11.36
C CYS A 19 1.51 2.81 -12.41
N SER A 20 2.65 3.39 -12.01
CA SER A 20 3.55 4.12 -12.88
C SER A 20 4.31 3.18 -13.84
N ILE A 21 5.10 3.74 -14.75
CA ILE A 21 5.98 2.96 -15.64
C ILE A 21 7.00 2.08 -14.87
N ASN A 22 7.32 2.45 -13.63
CA ASN A 22 8.20 1.68 -12.74
C ASN A 22 7.44 0.63 -11.91
N GLY A 23 6.11 0.59 -12.02
CA GLY A 23 5.23 -0.24 -11.21
C GLY A 23 4.83 0.37 -9.87
N ASP A 24 5.11 1.65 -9.64
CA ASP A 24 4.79 2.30 -8.36
C ASP A 24 3.32 2.73 -8.31
N CYS A 25 2.61 2.39 -7.23
CA CYS A 25 1.22 2.75 -7.00
C CYS A 25 1.11 4.23 -6.59
N GLY A 26 1.10 5.14 -7.58
CA GLY A 26 1.08 6.59 -7.34
C GLY A 26 -0.19 7.13 -6.67
N LEU A 27 -1.30 6.38 -6.71
CA LEU A 27 -2.54 6.75 -6.04
C LEU A 27 -2.62 6.24 -4.60
N GLY A 28 -1.68 5.41 -4.16
CA GLY A 28 -1.70 4.75 -2.85
C GLY A 28 -2.02 3.25 -2.92
N CYS A 29 -2.03 2.63 -1.75
CA CYS A 29 -2.32 1.21 -1.56
C CYS A 29 -3.75 0.97 -1.07
N ALA A 30 -4.31 -0.16 -1.50
CA ALA A 30 -5.46 -0.79 -0.88
C ALA A 30 -5.22 -0.98 0.62
N SER A 31 -6.32 -1.12 1.37
CA SER A 31 -6.27 -1.34 2.81
C SER A 31 -5.35 -2.51 3.16
N ASN A 32 -4.54 -2.32 4.21
CA ASN A 32 -3.57 -3.29 4.73
C ASN A 32 -2.33 -3.59 3.87
N PHE A 33 -1.99 -2.75 2.89
CA PHE A 33 -0.73 -2.89 2.14
C PHE A 33 0.07 -1.59 2.12
N TYR A 34 1.38 -1.72 2.01
CA TYR A 34 2.34 -0.61 1.90
C TYR A 34 3.53 -0.95 0.99
N GLY A 35 4.43 0.01 0.86
CA GLY A 35 5.52 0.03 -0.10
C GLY A 35 5.12 0.77 -1.36
N LYS A 36 6.12 1.21 -2.14
CA LYS A 36 5.88 1.92 -3.42
C LYS A 36 5.02 1.11 -4.38
N LYS A 37 5.09 -0.21 -4.32
CA LYS A 37 4.35 -1.15 -5.17
C LYS A 37 3.16 -1.81 -4.45
N CYS A 38 2.91 -1.50 -3.17
CA CYS A 38 1.84 -2.09 -2.37
C CYS A 38 1.91 -3.63 -2.23
N ASP A 39 3.11 -4.20 -2.28
CA ASP A 39 3.32 -5.66 -2.24
C ASP A 39 3.58 -6.18 -0.81
N THR A 40 3.72 -5.28 0.17
CA THR A 40 4.00 -5.65 1.55
C THR A 40 2.74 -5.45 2.41
N PRO A 41 2.29 -6.45 3.17
CA PRO A 41 1.16 -6.28 4.08
C PRO A 41 1.55 -5.38 5.26
N CYS A 42 0.63 -4.53 5.72
CA CYS A 42 0.81 -3.73 6.94
C CYS A 42 1.09 -4.65 8.15
N PRO A 43 1.88 -4.19 9.13
CA PRO A 43 2.06 -4.90 10.39
C PRO A 43 0.72 -5.20 11.10
N ASP A 44 0.60 -6.39 11.69
CA ASP A 44 -0.63 -6.85 12.36
C ASP A 44 -1.03 -5.99 13.57
N ASN A 45 -0.06 -5.27 14.16
CA ASN A 45 -0.30 -4.38 15.29
C ASN A 45 -0.95 -3.05 14.87
N CYS A 46 -1.14 -2.77 13.59
CA CYS A 46 -1.90 -1.60 13.18
C CYS A 46 -3.41 -1.87 13.24
N ALA A 47 -4.18 -0.92 13.77
CA ALA A 47 -5.65 -1.05 13.88
C ALA A 47 -6.30 -1.25 12.50
N LYS A 48 -7.11 -2.30 12.34
CA LYS A 48 -7.90 -2.54 11.13
C LYS A 48 -8.98 -1.47 11.03
N VAL A 49 -8.83 -0.52 10.11
CA VAL A 49 -9.91 0.42 9.76
C VAL A 49 -10.73 -0.13 8.60
N GLU A 50 -12.05 0.01 8.71
CA GLU A 50 -13.00 -0.41 7.67
C GLU A 50 -12.88 0.41 6.38
N THR A 51 -12.28 1.60 6.44
CA THR A 51 -12.07 2.48 5.29
C THR A 51 -10.67 3.11 5.32
N GLY A 52 -9.86 2.83 4.28
CA GLY A 52 -8.54 3.43 4.08
C GLY A 52 -7.34 2.53 4.42
N SER A 53 -6.12 2.99 4.10
CA SER A 53 -4.89 2.25 4.40
C SER A 53 -4.50 2.43 5.87
N VAL A 54 -4.31 1.29 6.55
CA VAL A 54 -4.03 1.15 7.98
C VAL A 54 -2.63 1.65 8.36
N CYS A 55 -1.67 1.46 7.46
CA CYS A 55 -0.30 1.95 7.60
C CYS A 55 0.06 2.93 6.49
N LEU A 56 1.13 3.70 6.71
CA LEU A 56 1.71 4.63 5.76
C LEU A 56 2.30 3.84 4.59
N GLN A 57 1.95 4.24 3.37
CA GLN A 57 2.48 3.62 2.15
C GLN A 57 4.01 3.60 2.12
N GLN A 58 4.67 4.64 2.64
CA GLN A 58 6.12 4.80 2.47
C GLN A 58 6.92 3.79 3.28
N ASN A 59 6.52 3.51 4.52
CA ASN A 59 7.34 2.78 5.48
C ASN A 59 6.61 1.71 6.30
N GLY A 60 5.26 1.65 6.23
CA GLY A 60 4.49 0.66 6.97
C GLY A 60 4.16 1.06 8.41
N ASP A 61 4.47 2.28 8.84
CA ASP A 61 4.08 2.78 10.16
C ASP A 61 2.57 2.96 10.23
N CYS A 62 1.96 2.61 11.36
CA CYS A 62 0.50 2.77 11.51
C CYS A 62 0.11 4.26 11.47
N ARG A 63 -0.87 4.63 10.63
CA ARG A 63 -1.30 6.04 10.46
C ARG A 63 -1.83 6.67 11.74
N ASN A 64 -2.58 5.89 12.51
CA ASN A 64 -3.02 6.25 13.84
C ASN A 64 -2.26 5.36 14.82
N GLY A 65 -0.92 5.47 14.80
CA GLY A 65 0.02 4.79 15.71
C GLY A 65 -0.69 4.48 17.00
N ILE A 66 -0.81 3.19 17.32
CA ILE A 66 -1.58 2.73 18.47
C ILE A 66 -1.22 3.66 19.63
N GLN A 67 -2.16 4.50 20.08
CA GLN A 67 -2.10 5.00 21.43
C GLN A 67 -2.41 3.80 22.29
N ASN A 68 -1.43 2.91 22.46
CA ASN A 68 -1.34 2.18 23.70
C ASN A 68 -1.02 3.26 24.73
N GLY A 69 -2.07 3.77 25.36
CA GLY A 69 -1.93 4.47 26.61
C GLY A 69 -1.14 3.60 27.56
N THR A 70 0.03 4.07 27.93
CA THR A 70 0.70 3.77 29.19
C THR A 70 0.78 5.07 29.95
#